data_AF-A0A7C7YHE6-F1
#
_entry.id   AF-A0A7C7YHE6-F1
#
_cell.length_a   1.000
_cell.length_b   1.000
_cell.length_c   1.000
_cell.angle_alpha   90.00
_cell.angle_beta   90.00
_cell.angle_gamma   90.00
#
_symmetry.space_group_name_H-M   'P 1'
#
loop_
_entity.id
_entity.type
_entity.pdbx_description
1 polymer ?
#
loop_
_entity_poly.entity_id
_entity_poly.type
_entity_poly.pdbx_seq_one_letter_code
_entity_poly.pdbx_strand_id
1 'polypeptide(L)'
;SGRKVEYAKGLARAMVEGTFDLDGLAELDDEAAIEAITALRGFGRWSAEIYLMFSLGRSDIFPSGDLALRVALARLKGLNERPTPGQAKDLVAHWAPYRSAGSLFLWLYYRGAPA
;
A
#
# COMPACT_ATOMS: atom_id res chain seq x y z
N SER A 1 8.71 10.84 16.50
CA SER A 1 8.91 9.84 17.57
C SER A 1 10.27 9.20 17.43
N GLY A 2 10.86 8.68 18.52
CA GLY A 2 12.20 8.04 18.47
C GLY A 2 12.29 6.86 17.49
N ARG A 3 11.26 6.00 17.44
CA ARG A 3 11.21 4.86 16.51
C ARG A 3 11.28 5.28 15.03
N LYS A 4 10.58 6.35 14.64
CA LYS A 4 10.62 6.84 13.24
C LYS A 4 12.01 7.38 12.87
N VAL A 5 12.72 7.99 13.82
CA VAL A 5 14.13 8.41 13.61
C VAL A 5 15.03 7.20 13.42
N GLU A 6 14.84 6.15 14.23
CA GLU A 6 15.57 4.88 14.09
C GLU A 6 15.35 4.26 12.71
N TYR A 7 14.11 4.17 12.23
CA TYR A 7 13.79 3.58 10.92
C TYR A 7 14.38 4.38 9.76
N ALA A 8 14.31 5.71 9.82
CA ALA A 8 14.90 6.58 8.80
C ALA A 8 16.43 6.42 8.75
N LYS A 9 17.10 6.35 9.90
CA LYS A 9 18.55 6.08 9.98
C LYS A 9 18.90 4.68 9.46
N GLY A 10 18.05 3.68 9.75
CA GLY A 10 18.20 2.32 9.24
C GLY A 10 18.14 2.25 7.71
N LEU A 11 17.14 2.89 7.10
CA LEU A 11 17.03 3.01 5.65
C LEU A 11 18.26 3.70 5.05
N ALA A 12 18.66 4.86 5.59
CA ALA A 12 19.82 5.60 5.09
C ALA A 12 21.11 4.76 5.15
N ARG A 13 21.30 4.01 6.24
CA ARG A 13 22.43 3.09 6.37
C ARG A 13 22.38 1.97 5.33
N ALA A 14 21.23 1.33 5.13
CA ALA A 14 21.07 0.26 4.17
C ALA A 14 21.41 0.71 2.73
N MET A 15 21.03 1.94 2.38
CA MET A 15 21.38 2.54 1.09
C MET A 15 22.90 2.81 0.97
N VAL A 16 23.52 3.39 2.00
CA VAL A 16 24.98 3.68 2.00
C VAL A 16 25.81 2.40 1.95
N GLU A 17 25.36 1.35 2.63
CA GLU A 17 26.03 0.04 2.66
C GLU A 17 25.72 -0.84 1.42
N GLY A 18 24.84 -0.38 0.52
CA GLY A 18 24.44 -1.12 -0.68
C GLY A 18 23.58 -2.37 -0.41
N THR A 19 23.02 -2.49 0.79
CA THR A 19 22.13 -3.61 1.16
C THR A 19 20.66 -3.34 0.80
N PHE A 20 20.35 -2.13 0.37
CA PHE A 20 19.05 -1.75 -0.18
C PHE A 20 19.25 -0.84 -1.39
N ASP A 21 18.82 -1.30 -2.56
CA ASP A 21 18.83 -0.54 -3.80
C ASP A 21 17.46 0.09 -4.03
N LEU A 22 17.38 1.41 -3.82
CA LEU A 22 16.15 2.18 -3.99
C LEU A 22 15.78 2.32 -5.49
N ASP A 23 16.78 2.56 -6.34
CA ASP A 23 16.56 2.82 -7.77
C ASP A 23 16.17 1.52 -8.48
N GLY A 24 16.75 0.39 -8.06
CA GLY A 24 16.41 -0.94 -8.56
C GLY A 24 14.97 -1.39 -8.29
N LEU A 25 14.25 -0.75 -7.35
CA LEU A 25 12.84 -1.10 -7.08
C LEU A 25 11.91 -0.91 -8.29
N ALA A 26 12.25 0.00 -9.20
CA ALA A 26 11.46 0.23 -10.41
C ALA A 26 11.51 -0.96 -11.39
N GLU A 27 12.59 -1.74 -11.36
CA GLU A 27 12.81 -2.90 -12.24
C GLU A 27 12.20 -4.19 -11.69
N LEU A 28 11.87 -4.21 -10.40
CA LEU A 28 11.23 -5.36 -9.76
C LEU A 28 9.74 -5.44 -10.12
N ASP A 29 9.16 -6.64 -10.01
CA ASP A 29 7.70 -6.77 -9.94
C ASP A 29 7.16 -6.28 -8.59
N ASP A 30 5.84 -6.13 -8.49
CA ASP A 30 5.20 -5.52 -7.33
C ASP A 30 5.44 -6.30 -6.02
N GLU A 31 5.43 -7.64 -6.04
CA GLU A 31 5.64 -8.42 -4.81
C GLU A 31 7.13 -8.42 -4.41
N ALA A 32 8.05 -8.53 -5.37
CA ALA A 32 9.49 -8.44 -5.10
C ALA A 32 9.87 -7.05 -4.52
N ALA A 33 9.29 -5.97 -5.05
CA ALA A 33 9.49 -4.64 -4.48
C ALA A 33 8.90 -4.50 -3.07
N ILE A 34 7.73 -5.10 -2.81
CA ILE A 34 7.13 -5.15 -1.47
C ILE A 34 8.03 -5.91 -0.50
N GLU A 35 8.55 -7.08 -0.89
CA GLU A 35 9.46 -7.87 -0.05
C GLU A 35 10.74 -7.10 0.28
N ALA A 36 11.36 -6.45 -0.72
CA ALA A 36 12.54 -5.63 -0.52
C ALA A 36 12.30 -4.48 0.48
N ILE A 37 11.19 -3.75 0.35
CA ILE A 37 10.84 -2.66 1.27
C ILE A 37 10.52 -3.20 2.67
N THR A 38 9.80 -4.32 2.77
CA THR A 38 9.36 -4.87 4.06
C THR A 38 10.48 -5.56 4.85
N ALA A 39 11.59 -5.90 4.21
CA ALA A 39 12.81 -6.31 4.87
C ALA A 39 13.42 -5.18 5.75
N LEU A 40 13.12 -3.91 5.44
CA LEU A 40 13.56 -2.78 6.24
C LEU A 40 12.73 -2.67 7.53
N ARG A 41 13.42 -2.61 8.67
CA ARG A 41 12.77 -2.46 9.98
C ARG A 41 11.92 -1.19 10.02
N GLY A 42 10.64 -1.35 10.34
CA GLY A 42 9.69 -0.25 10.49
C GLY A 42 8.85 0.04 9.23
N PHE A 43 9.11 -0.66 8.13
CA PHE A 43 8.34 -0.57 6.90
C PHE A 43 7.49 -1.83 6.74
N GLY A 44 6.18 -1.70 6.97
CA GLY A 44 5.23 -2.80 6.77
C GLY A 44 4.72 -2.84 5.33
N ARG A 45 3.99 -3.91 4.98
CA ARG A 45 3.41 -4.10 3.64
C ARG A 45 2.59 -2.90 3.16
N TRP A 46 1.78 -2.32 4.03
CA TRP A 46 1.02 -1.10 3.70
C TRP A 46 1.96 0.04 3.28
N SER A 47 3.06 0.29 4.01
CA SER A 47 4.02 1.34 3.63
C SER A 47 4.66 1.08 2.28
N ALA A 48 4.97 -0.18 1.97
CA ALA A 48 5.50 -0.59 0.67
C ALA A 48 4.47 -0.36 -0.46
N GLU A 49 3.23 -0.81 -0.27
CA GLU A 49 2.14 -0.61 -1.22
C GLU A 49 1.88 0.89 -1.48
N ILE A 50 1.94 1.74 -0.45
CA ILE A 50 1.87 3.20 -0.58
C ILE A 50 3.05 3.75 -1.40
N TYR A 51 4.28 3.29 -1.15
CA TYR A 51 5.44 3.71 -1.92
C TYR A 51 5.31 3.30 -3.40
N LEU A 52 4.89 2.07 -3.68
CA LEU A 52 4.66 1.59 -5.05
C LEU A 52 3.64 2.47 -5.79
N MET A 53 2.54 2.85 -5.14
CA MET A 53 1.52 3.71 -5.73
C MET A 53 2.02 5.13 -6.00
N PHE A 54 2.60 5.79 -4.98
CA PHE A 54 2.82 7.24 -5.01
C PHE A 54 4.23 7.64 -5.44
N SER A 55 5.21 6.74 -5.35
CA SER A 55 6.59 7.00 -5.75
C SER A 55 6.95 6.29 -7.05
N LEU A 56 6.50 5.04 -7.24
CA LEU A 56 6.77 4.28 -8.48
C LEU A 56 5.62 4.33 -9.50
N GLY A 57 4.47 4.92 -9.14
CA GLY A 57 3.33 5.07 -10.06
C GLY A 57 2.69 3.74 -10.49
N ARG A 58 2.86 2.65 -9.71
CA ARG A 58 2.28 1.35 -10.04
C ARG A 58 0.75 1.44 -10.12
N SER A 59 0.17 1.00 -11.25
CA SER A 59 -1.25 1.18 -11.54
C SER A 59 -2.17 0.15 -10.89
N ASP A 60 -1.62 -0.98 -10.42
CA ASP A 60 -2.42 -2.14 -10.03
C ASP A 60 -2.27 -2.58 -8.55
N ILE A 61 -2.10 -1.61 -7.66
CA ILE A 61 -1.92 -1.84 -6.22
C ILE A 61 -3.23 -1.57 -5.47
N PHE A 62 -3.62 -2.49 -4.59
CA PHE A 62 -4.72 -2.29 -3.64
C PHE A 62 -4.24 -2.53 -2.21
N PRO A 63 -4.02 -1.47 -1.39
CA PRO A 63 -3.58 -1.60 0.00
C PRO A 63 -4.66 -2.22 0.91
N SER A 64 -4.90 -3.52 0.80
CA SER A 64 -5.97 -4.23 1.51
C SER A 64 -5.88 -4.18 3.04
N GLY A 65 -4.71 -3.84 3.59
CA GLY A 65 -4.53 -3.56 5.02
C GLY A 65 -5.08 -2.20 5.47
N ASP A 66 -5.38 -1.30 4.54
CA ASP A 66 -5.89 0.04 4.82
C ASP A 66 -7.34 0.01 5.30
N LEU A 67 -7.54 0.52 6.52
CA LEU A 67 -8.84 0.56 7.16
C LEU A 67 -9.84 1.45 6.41
N ALA A 68 -9.41 2.62 5.93
CA ALA A 68 -10.28 3.55 5.24
C ALA A 68 -10.75 2.97 3.91
N LEU A 69 -9.86 2.32 3.14
CA LEU A 69 -10.24 1.62 1.91
C LEU A 69 -11.28 0.54 2.17
N ARG A 70 -11.09 -0.29 3.21
CA ARG A 70 -12.03 -1.36 3.54
C ARG A 70 -13.39 -0.82 4.00
N VAL A 71 -13.41 0.27 4.78
CA VAL A 71 -14.67 0.94 5.18
C VAL A 71 -15.37 1.55 3.98
N ALA A 72 -14.63 2.26 3.13
CA ALA A 72 -15.16 2.85 1.90
C ALA A 72 -15.72 1.80 0.95
N LEU A 73 -15.02 0.66 0.80
CA LEU A 73 -15.47 -0.44 -0.04
C LEU A 73 -16.75 -1.08 0.49
N ALA A 74 -16.86 -1.28 1.81
CA ALA A 74 -18.07 -1.78 2.44
C ALA A 74 -19.26 -0.86 2.17
N ARG A 75 -19.07 0.46 2.34
CA ARG A 75 -20.09 1.48 2.05
C ARG A 75 -20.49 1.48 0.58
N LEU A 76 -19.51 1.51 -0.33
CA LEU A 76 -19.73 1.53 -1.78
C LEU A 76 -20.53 0.31 -2.26
N LYS A 77 -20.26 -0.86 -1.67
CA LYS A 77 -20.90 -2.13 -2.02
C LYS A 77 -22.14 -2.46 -1.19
N GLY A 78 -22.55 -1.61 -0.24
CA GLY A 78 -23.68 -1.86 0.65
C GLY A 78 -23.51 -3.09 1.54
N LEU A 79 -22.27 -3.39 1.96
CA LEU A 79 -21.97 -4.54 2.83
C LEU A 79 -22.33 -4.21 4.28
N ASN A 80 -22.97 -5.18 4.96
CA ASN A 80 -23.31 -5.06 6.39
C ASN A 80 -22.07 -5.00 7.28
N GLU A 81 -20.99 -5.66 6.86
CA GLU A 81 -19.74 -5.74 7.60
C GLU A 81 -18.56 -5.27 6.76
N ARG A 82 -17.53 -4.76 7.44
CA ARG A 82 -16.27 -4.39 6.80
C ARG A 82 -15.55 -5.67 6.34
N PRO A 83 -15.26 -5.85 5.03
CA PRO A 83 -14.60 -7.05 4.53
C PRO A 83 -13.22 -7.19 5.17
N THR A 84 -12.71 -8.40 5.38
CA THR A 84 -11.30 -8.68 5.75
C THR A 84 -10.34 -8.25 4.62
N PRO A 85 -9.01 -8.16 4.85
CA PRO A 85 -8.07 -7.84 3.78
C PRO A 85 -8.17 -8.81 2.58
N GLY A 86 -8.32 -10.11 2.83
CA GLY A 86 -8.50 -11.12 1.78
C GLY A 86 -9.80 -10.89 0.99
N GLN A 87 -10.92 -10.76 1.69
CA GLN A 87 -12.22 -10.48 1.05
C GLN A 87 -12.18 -9.18 0.24
N ALA A 88 -11.50 -8.14 0.74
CA ALA A 88 -11.36 -6.88 0.03
C ALA A 88 -10.55 -7.04 -1.26
N LYS A 89 -9.47 -7.84 -1.26
CA LYS A 89 -8.71 -8.18 -2.48
C LYS A 89 -9.59 -8.88 -3.51
N ASP A 90 -10.39 -9.86 -3.09
CA ASP A 90 -11.28 -10.62 -3.99
C ASP A 90 -12.36 -9.70 -4.60
N LEU A 91 -12.96 -8.84 -3.77
CA LEU A 91 -14.01 -7.92 -4.19
C LEU A 91 -13.53 -6.91 -5.26
N VAL A 92 -12.24 -6.56 -5.26
CA VAL A 92 -11.65 -5.60 -6.21
C VAL A 92 -10.80 -6.27 -7.29
N ALA A 93 -10.76 -7.60 -7.36
CA ALA A 93 -9.94 -8.32 -8.34
C ALA A 93 -10.26 -7.91 -9.79
N HIS A 94 -11.55 -7.65 -10.08
CA HIS A 94 -12.03 -7.17 -11.37
C HIS A 94 -11.60 -5.73 -11.73
N TRP A 95 -10.92 -5.00 -10.84
CA TRP A 95 -10.37 -3.66 -11.12
C TRP A 95 -8.99 -3.71 -11.77
N ALA A 96 -8.36 -4.89 -11.85
CA ALA A 96 -7.10 -5.05 -12.57
C ALA A 96 -7.25 -4.63 -14.05
N PRO A 97 -6.24 -3.97 -14.65
CA PRO A 97 -4.91 -3.66 -14.11
C PRO A 97 -4.80 -2.26 -13.45
N TYR A 98 -5.92 -1.70 -12.97
CA TYR A 98 -6.02 -0.33 -12.47
C TYR A 98 -6.50 -0.23 -11.01
N ARG A 99 -6.17 -1.23 -10.17
CA ARG A 99 -6.56 -1.24 -8.75
C ARG A 99 -6.12 0.01 -7.98
N SER A 100 -5.00 0.64 -8.35
CA SER A 100 -4.53 1.89 -7.73
C SER A 100 -5.52 3.05 -7.93
N ALA A 101 -6.15 3.14 -9.11
CA ALA A 101 -7.19 4.13 -9.36
C ALA A 101 -8.43 3.89 -8.49
N GLY A 102 -8.79 2.62 -8.29
CA GLY A 102 -9.85 2.21 -7.37
C GLY A 102 -9.53 2.58 -5.91
N SER A 103 -8.29 2.39 -5.46
CA SER A 103 -7.83 2.83 -4.14
C SER A 103 -7.92 4.34 -3.96
N LEU A 104 -7.49 5.12 -4.96
CA LEU A 104 -7.62 6.59 -4.94
C LEU A 104 -9.09 7.02 -4.86
N PHE A 105 -9.96 6.41 -5.68
CA PHE A 105 -11.40 6.65 -5.64
C PHE A 105 -11.99 6.36 -4.25
N LEU A 106 -11.65 5.21 -3.65
CA LEU A 106 -12.17 4.83 -2.34
C LEU A 106 -11.70 5.78 -1.23
N TRP A 107 -10.47 6.28 -1.25
CA TRP A 107 -10.02 7.31 -0.29
C TRP A 107 -10.78 8.63 -0.48
N LEU A 108 -11.07 9.04 -1.72
CA LEU A 108 -11.90 10.22 -1.99
C LEU A 108 -13.33 10.02 -1.50
N TYR A 109 -13.91 8.86 -1.81
CA TYR A 109 -15.25 8.47 -1.36
C TYR A 109 -15.34 8.41 0.18
N TYR A 110 -14.33 7.88 0.85
CA TYR A 110 -14.24 7.85 2.31
C TYR A 110 -14.32 9.25 2.93
N ARG A 111 -13.62 10.23 2.34
CA ARG A 111 -13.59 11.62 2.83
C ARG A 111 -14.91 12.37 2.61
N GLY A 112 -15.61 12.07 1.52
CA GLY A 112 -16.86 12.74 1.14
C GLY A 112 -18.14 12.08 1.66
N ALA A 113 -18.05 10.84 2.17
CA ALA A 113 -19.22 10.13 2.67
C ALA A 113 -19.71 10.72 4.00
N PRO A 114 -21.03 10.98 4.17
CA PRO A 114 -21.61 11.29 5.48
C PRO A 114 -21.24 10.21 6.50
N ALA A 115 -21.08 10.62 7.76
CA ALA A 115 -20.69 9.73 8.86
C ALA A 115 -21.64 8.53 8.97
#